data_AF-A0A7X1KZT6-F1
#
_entry.id   AF-A0A7X1KZT6-F1
#
_cell.length_a   1.000
_cell.length_b   1.000
_cell.length_c   1.000
_cell.angle_alpha   90.00
_cell.angle_beta   90.00
_cell.angle_gamma   90.00
#
_symmetry.space_group_name_H-M   'P 1'
#
loop_
_entity.id
_entity.type
_entity.pdbx_description
1 polymer ?
#
loop_
_entity_poly.entity_id
_entity_poly.type
_entity_poly.pdbx_seq_one_letter_code
_entity_poly.pdbx_strand_id
1 'polypeptide(L)'
;MKFSRAENGVPVVDGKEVPEVPGRLLGTLNVQDEDTIAVTATSLQFYWVKEHPYFFLLAKDEKIGMELILIGDKLEAGKRYEIGMEADQVEAQFSWAGSTGHSQSDKIGGLNVLFITPEGDFERIDGYFSFGYKEIGVGFERQVEFSCQSFSFKVPV
;
A
#
# COMPACT_ATOMS: atom_id res chain seq x y z
N MET A 1 1.65 15.28 6.82
CA MET A 1 2.65 14.24 7.15
C MET A 1 3.95 14.53 6.42
N LYS A 2 5.11 14.34 7.05
CA LYS A 2 6.41 14.37 6.32
C LYS A 2 6.92 12.94 6.15
N PHE A 3 6.99 12.47 4.91
CA PHE A 3 7.58 11.19 4.53
C PHE A 3 8.97 11.43 3.93
N SER A 4 9.94 10.65 4.37
CA SER A 4 11.26 10.53 3.75
C SER A 4 11.80 9.12 3.96
N ARG A 5 13.01 8.87 3.46
CA ARG A 5 13.75 7.64 3.72
C ARG A 5 15.06 7.98 4.40
N ALA A 6 15.45 7.16 5.38
CA ALA A 6 16.79 7.18 5.94
C ALA A 6 17.80 6.61 4.91
N GLU A 7 19.10 6.80 5.16
CA GLU A 7 20.17 6.32 4.27
C GLU A 7 20.14 4.78 4.08
N ASN A 8 19.65 4.05 5.08
CA ASN A 8 19.45 2.60 5.05
C ASN A 8 18.16 2.17 4.34
N GLY A 9 17.39 3.12 3.77
CA GLY A 9 16.14 2.86 3.05
C GLY A 9 14.89 2.70 3.92
N VAL A 10 15.03 2.75 5.25
CA VAL A 10 13.91 2.66 6.20
C VAL A 10 13.02 3.89 6.05
N PRO A 11 11.68 3.72 5.98
CA PRO A 11 10.75 4.84 5.95
C PRO A 11 10.84 5.67 7.23
N VAL A 12 10.89 6.99 7.08
CA VAL A 12 10.85 7.97 8.17
C VAL A 12 9.57 8.78 8.03
N VAL A 13 8.72 8.71 9.06
CA VAL A 13 7.45 9.45 9.12
C VAL A 13 7.48 10.37 10.33
N ASP A 14 7.30 11.66 10.09
CA ASP A 14 7.34 12.73 11.10
C ASP A 14 8.60 12.69 11.98
N GLY A 15 9.74 12.37 11.35
CA GLY A 15 11.06 12.34 11.97
C GLY A 15 11.37 11.06 12.76
N LYS A 16 10.50 10.05 12.71
CA LYS A 16 10.71 8.75 13.34
C LYS A 16 10.83 7.65 12.30
N GLU A 17 11.81 6.77 12.47
CA GLU A 17 11.87 5.53 11.69
C GLU A 17 10.62 4.69 11.98
N VAL A 18 10.00 4.19 10.92
CA VAL A 18 8.81 3.33 11.04
C VAL A 18 9.29 1.87 11.11
N PRO A 19 9.07 1.17 12.23
CA PRO A 19 9.51 -0.21 12.39
C PRO A 19 8.68 -1.15 11.52
N GLU A 20 9.22 -2.34 11.29
CA GLU A 20 8.47 -3.42 10.69
C GLU A 20 7.37 -3.92 11.63
N VAL A 21 6.23 -4.29 11.05
CA VAL A 21 5.09 -4.86 11.76
C VAL A 21 4.85 -6.30 11.30
N PRO A 22 4.51 -7.22 12.20
CA PRO A 22 4.10 -8.56 11.80
C PRO A 22 2.85 -8.50 10.95
N GLY A 23 2.82 -9.24 9.85
CA GLY A 23 1.64 -9.30 9.00
C GLY A 23 1.89 -9.96 7.66
N ARG A 24 0.88 -9.88 6.80
CA ARG A 24 0.97 -10.32 5.40
C ARG A 24 0.06 -9.49 4.52
N LEU A 25 0.48 -9.34 3.27
CA LEU A 25 -0.32 -8.80 2.18
C LEU A 25 -0.31 -9.83 1.05
N LEU A 26 -1.50 -10.35 0.75
CA LEU A 26 -1.71 -11.32 -0.32
C LEU A 26 -2.46 -10.63 -1.44
N GLY A 27 -1.82 -10.58 -2.62
CA GLY A 27 -2.31 -9.84 -3.76
C GLY A 27 -2.06 -10.54 -5.09
N THR A 28 -2.60 -9.94 -6.13
CA THR A 28 -2.31 -10.25 -7.53
C THR A 28 -2.06 -8.96 -8.29
N LEU A 29 -1.04 -8.97 -9.12
CA LEU A 29 -0.76 -7.94 -10.11
C LEU A 29 -1.14 -8.48 -11.49
N ASN A 30 -2.14 -7.86 -12.12
CA ASN A 30 -2.55 -8.15 -13.48
C ASN A 30 -2.01 -7.06 -14.40
N VAL A 31 -1.20 -7.46 -15.36
CA VAL A 31 -0.67 -6.56 -16.38
C VAL A 31 -1.30 -6.99 -17.70
N GLN A 32 -1.85 -6.03 -18.44
CA GLN A 32 -2.48 -6.31 -19.73
C GLN A 32 -1.49 -7.05 -20.64
N ASP A 33 -1.99 -8.12 -21.27
CA ASP A 33 -1.24 -9.02 -22.17
C ASP A 33 -0.10 -9.81 -21.51
N GLU A 34 -0.04 -9.85 -20.18
CA GLU A 34 0.88 -10.70 -19.40
C GLU A 34 0.13 -11.66 -18.46
N ASP A 35 0.85 -12.65 -17.92
CA ASP A 35 0.33 -13.54 -16.90
C ASP A 35 0.09 -12.80 -15.57
N THR A 36 -0.91 -13.25 -14.81
CA THR A 36 -1.14 -12.76 -13.44
C THR A 36 0.05 -13.10 -12.54
N ILE A 37 0.60 -12.08 -11.88
CA ILE A 37 1.72 -12.23 -10.96
C ILE A 37 1.17 -12.29 -9.53
N ALA A 38 1.51 -13.36 -8.80
CA ALA A 38 1.16 -13.48 -7.38
C ALA A 38 2.05 -12.58 -6.52
N VAL A 39 1.43 -11.91 -5.54
CA VAL A 39 2.11 -11.03 -4.58
C VAL A 39 1.93 -11.58 -3.17
N THR A 40 3.05 -11.76 -2.48
CA THR A 40 3.12 -12.29 -1.12
C THR A 40 4.09 -11.44 -0.29
N ALA A 41 3.69 -10.20 0.02
CA ALA A 41 4.53 -9.29 0.78
C ALA A 41 4.46 -9.60 2.29
N THR A 42 5.62 -9.80 2.89
CA THR A 42 5.80 -9.99 4.35
C THR A 42 6.67 -8.90 4.98
N SER A 43 7.43 -8.16 4.18
CA SER A 43 8.14 -6.94 4.63
C SER A 43 7.13 -5.80 4.68
N LEU A 44 6.67 -5.47 5.87
CA LEU A 44 5.63 -4.48 6.11
C LEU A 44 6.10 -3.47 7.15
N GLN A 45 6.02 -2.19 6.83
CA GLN A 45 6.18 -1.10 7.79
C GLN A 45 4.87 -0.33 7.86
N PHE A 46 4.40 -0.06 9.08
CA PHE A 46 3.12 0.61 9.29
C PHE A 46 3.23 1.67 10.38
N TYR A 47 2.72 2.86 10.09
CA TYR A 47 2.66 3.98 11.02
C TYR A 47 1.24 4.53 11.03
N TRP A 48 0.66 4.68 12.21
CA TRP A 48 -0.69 5.20 12.37
C TRP A 48 -0.77 6.03 13.64
N VAL A 49 -1.25 7.27 13.51
CA VAL A 49 -1.49 8.16 14.64
C VAL A 49 -3.00 8.29 14.80
N LYS A 50 -3.53 7.94 15.97
CA LYS A 50 -4.99 8.02 16.21
C LYS A 50 -5.47 9.45 16.45
N GLU A 51 -4.65 10.29 17.10
CA GLU A 51 -4.99 11.66 17.47
C GLU A 51 -5.01 12.62 16.28
N HIS A 52 -4.02 12.51 15.40
CA HIS A 52 -3.97 13.15 14.09
C HIS A 52 -4.18 12.05 13.07
N PRO A 53 -5.43 11.76 12.71
CA PRO A 53 -5.78 10.48 12.16
C PRO A 53 -5.27 10.35 10.73
N TYR A 54 -4.05 9.86 10.56
CA TYR A 54 -3.46 9.49 9.29
C TYR A 54 -2.64 8.21 9.44
N PHE A 55 -2.50 7.47 8.36
CA PHE A 55 -1.73 6.25 8.30
C PHE A 55 -0.74 6.27 7.13
N PHE A 56 0.31 5.48 7.29
CA PHE A 56 1.29 5.14 6.28
C PHE A 56 1.49 3.62 6.30
N LEU A 57 1.38 2.99 5.14
CA LEU A 57 1.75 1.60 4.92
C LEU A 57 2.83 1.56 3.84
N LEU A 58 3.91 0.84 4.12
CA LEU A 58 4.87 0.38 3.12
C LEU A 58 4.85 -1.14 3.09
N ALA A 59 4.66 -1.71 1.91
CA ALA A 59 4.73 -3.14 1.68
C ALA A 59 5.72 -3.45 0.57
N LYS A 60 6.56 -4.47 0.78
CA LYS A 60 7.56 -4.90 -0.20
C LYS A 60 7.42 -6.40 -0.49
N ASP A 61 7.53 -6.74 -1.77
CA ASP A 61 7.73 -8.11 -2.22
C ASP A 61 9.04 -8.21 -3.01
N GLU A 62 10.08 -8.74 -2.36
CA GLU A 62 11.41 -8.86 -2.94
C GLU A 62 11.45 -9.75 -4.18
N LYS A 63 10.56 -10.74 -4.30
CA LYS A 63 10.59 -11.71 -5.42
C LYS A 63 10.30 -11.05 -6.76
N ILE A 64 9.45 -10.04 -6.73
CA ILE A 64 9.01 -9.29 -7.92
C ILE A 64 9.53 -7.85 -7.91
N GLY A 65 10.42 -7.53 -6.96
CA GLY A 65 10.94 -6.18 -6.74
C GLY A 65 9.83 -5.14 -6.57
N MET A 66 8.74 -5.51 -5.89
CA MET A 66 7.58 -4.63 -5.71
C MET A 66 7.72 -3.79 -4.46
N GLU A 67 7.36 -2.52 -4.59
CA GLU A 67 7.18 -1.58 -3.49
C GLU A 67 5.84 -0.87 -3.63
N LEU A 68 5.01 -0.96 -2.60
CA LEU A 68 3.72 -0.29 -2.47
C LEU A 68 3.74 0.63 -1.25
N ILE A 69 3.32 1.86 -1.43
CA ILE A 69 3.05 2.81 -0.35
C ILE A 69 1.58 3.22 -0.42
N LEU A 70 0.88 3.16 0.73
CA LEU A 70 -0.44 3.77 0.90
C LEU A 70 -0.36 4.85 1.98
N ILE A 71 -0.88 6.03 1.69
CA ILE A 71 -0.93 7.17 2.60
C ILE A 71 -2.36 7.69 2.62
N GLY A 72 -2.92 7.92 3.79
CA GLY A 72 -4.23 8.54 3.87
C GLY A 72 -4.62 8.91 5.27
N ASP A 73 -5.82 9.46 5.40
CA ASP A 73 -6.41 9.80 6.68
C ASP A 73 -6.99 8.55 7.38
N LYS A 74 -7.35 8.71 8.66
CA LYS A 74 -7.84 7.73 9.65
C LYS A 74 -8.20 6.36 9.10
N LEU A 75 -7.73 5.27 9.72
CA LEU A 75 -8.35 3.96 9.53
C LEU A 75 -9.50 3.72 10.53
N GLU A 76 -10.62 3.23 10.04
CA GLU A 76 -11.82 2.93 10.82
C GLU A 76 -12.37 1.58 10.40
N ALA A 77 -12.71 0.73 11.37
CA ALA A 77 -13.29 -0.58 11.10
C ALA A 77 -14.63 -0.45 10.34
N GLY A 78 -14.81 -1.27 9.31
CA GLY A 78 -15.98 -1.25 8.43
C GLY A 78 -16.01 -0.11 7.41
N LYS A 79 -14.97 0.73 7.33
CA LYS A 79 -14.93 1.88 6.42
C LYS A 79 -14.25 1.54 5.10
N ARG A 80 -14.78 2.14 4.04
CA ARG A 80 -14.20 2.18 2.70
C ARG A 80 -13.62 3.56 2.42
N TYR A 81 -12.47 3.57 1.79
CA TYR A 81 -11.73 4.73 1.32
C TYR A 81 -11.54 4.63 -0.18
N GLU A 82 -11.58 5.76 -0.86
CA GLU A 82 -11.19 5.84 -2.27
C GLU A 82 -9.68 6.01 -2.37
N ILE A 83 -9.08 5.37 -3.36
CA ILE A 83 -7.67 5.59 -3.73
C ILE A 83 -7.68 6.51 -4.94
N GLY A 84 -6.94 7.61 -4.86
CA GLY A 84 -6.89 8.63 -5.91
C GLY A 84 -6.01 9.84 -5.54
N MET A 85 -6.33 11.00 -6.11
CA MET A 85 -5.51 12.22 -6.05
C MET A 85 -6.17 13.37 -5.25
N GLU A 86 -7.43 13.20 -4.84
CA GLU A 86 -8.12 14.22 -4.06
C GLU A 86 -7.59 14.25 -2.63
N ALA A 87 -7.70 15.40 -1.97
CA ALA A 87 -7.07 15.65 -0.67
C ALA A 87 -7.56 14.73 0.47
N ASP A 88 -8.77 14.17 0.35
CA ASP A 88 -9.39 13.25 1.30
C ASP A 88 -9.30 11.77 0.89
N GLN A 89 -8.62 11.48 -0.23
CA GLN A 89 -8.42 10.14 -0.75
C GLN A 89 -7.10 9.54 -0.26
N VAL A 90 -7.01 8.21 -0.34
CA VAL A 90 -5.78 7.48 -0.07
C VAL A 90 -4.87 7.60 -1.29
N GLU A 91 -3.69 8.17 -1.09
CA GLU A 91 -2.63 8.18 -2.10
C GLU A 91 -2.00 6.78 -2.17
N ALA A 92 -1.82 6.27 -3.40
CA ALA A 92 -1.07 5.04 -3.65
C ALA A 92 0.16 5.35 -4.51
N GLN A 93 1.35 4.96 -4.02
CA GLN A 93 2.57 4.91 -4.84
C GLN A 93 2.94 3.45 -5.04
N PHE A 94 3.26 3.07 -6.28
CA PHE A 94 3.46 1.66 -6.62
C PHE A 94 4.54 1.51 -7.68
N SER A 95 5.45 0.56 -7.46
CA SER A 95 6.51 0.19 -8.39
C SER A 95 6.79 -1.30 -8.32
N TRP A 96 7.28 -1.89 -9.42
CA TRP A 96 7.65 -3.31 -9.51
C TRP A 96 8.68 -3.50 -10.63
N ALA A 97 9.47 -4.58 -10.58
CA ALA A 97 10.65 -4.75 -11.44
C ALA A 97 10.34 -4.88 -12.95
N GLY A 98 9.11 -5.25 -13.34
CA GLY A 98 8.69 -5.33 -14.74
C GLY A 98 7.94 -4.09 -15.25
N SER A 99 7.88 -3.01 -14.47
CA SER A 99 7.40 -1.71 -14.93
C SER A 99 8.38 -1.16 -15.99
N THR A 100 7.89 -0.96 -17.22
CA THR A 100 8.69 -0.52 -18.38
C THR A 100 8.25 0.83 -18.94
N GLY A 101 7.18 1.42 -18.40
CA GLY A 101 6.68 2.73 -18.80
C GLY A 101 7.61 3.86 -18.36
N HIS A 102 7.57 4.96 -19.11
CA HIS A 102 8.24 6.21 -18.71
C HIS A 102 7.34 7.08 -17.83
N SER A 103 6.03 6.87 -17.90
CA SER A 103 5.05 7.54 -17.05
C SER A 103 3.89 6.60 -16.70
N GLN A 104 3.09 7.00 -15.72
CA GLN A 104 1.94 6.25 -15.25
C GLN A 104 0.79 7.23 -15.00
N SER A 105 -0.45 6.79 -15.20
CA SER A 105 -1.62 7.52 -14.73
C SER A 105 -1.74 7.45 -13.20
N ASP A 106 -2.66 8.24 -12.68
CA ASP A 106 -3.11 8.13 -11.31
C ASP A 106 -3.64 6.72 -11.02
N LYS A 107 -3.43 6.28 -9.78
CA LYS A 107 -3.92 5.00 -9.29
C LYS A 107 -5.30 5.23 -8.71
N ILE A 108 -6.30 4.59 -9.31
CA ILE A 108 -7.70 4.77 -8.94
C ILE A 108 -8.24 3.46 -8.40
N GLY A 109 -8.87 3.49 -7.23
CA GLY A 109 -9.30 2.27 -6.56
C GLY A 109 -10.01 2.48 -5.24
N GLY A 110 -9.91 1.48 -4.37
CA GLY A 110 -10.46 1.58 -3.03
C GLY A 110 -9.78 0.67 -2.02
N LEU A 111 -9.73 1.15 -0.78
CA LEU A 111 -9.24 0.45 0.40
C LEU A 111 -10.41 0.18 1.34
N ASN A 112 -10.53 -1.05 1.82
CA ASN A 112 -11.58 -1.46 2.77
C ASN A 112 -10.92 -2.01 4.02
N VAL A 113 -11.19 -1.37 5.16
CA VAL A 113 -10.79 -1.87 6.48
C VAL A 113 -11.96 -2.67 7.03
N LEU A 114 -11.79 -3.97 7.14
CA LEU A 114 -12.85 -4.86 7.64
C LEU A 114 -12.91 -4.83 9.16
N PHE A 115 -11.78 -5.08 9.80
CA PHE A 115 -11.70 -5.22 11.25
C PHE A 115 -10.47 -4.50 11.82
N ILE A 116 -10.64 -3.95 13.01
CA ILE A 116 -9.56 -3.52 13.89
C ILE A 116 -9.82 -4.24 15.21
N THR A 117 -9.07 -5.31 15.47
CA THR A 117 -9.27 -6.21 16.62
C THR A 117 -8.20 -5.96 17.67
N PRO A 118 -8.55 -5.56 18.91
CA PRO A 118 -7.59 -5.45 20.00
C PRO A 118 -6.97 -6.82 20.36
N GLU A 119 -5.66 -6.85 20.56
CA GLU A 119 -4.85 -8.03 20.91
C GLU A 119 -3.77 -7.69 21.95
N GLY A 120 -4.19 -7.38 23.18
CA GLY A 120 -3.27 -6.94 24.24
C GLY A 120 -2.71 -5.55 23.92
N ASP A 121 -1.39 -5.44 23.79
CA ASP A 121 -0.68 -4.19 23.48
C ASP A 121 -0.67 -3.86 21.97
N PHE A 122 -1.47 -4.58 21.18
CA PHE A 122 -1.52 -4.45 19.73
C PHE A 122 -2.96 -4.36 19.24
N GLU A 123 -3.14 -3.85 18.04
CA GLU A 123 -4.34 -4.01 17.23
C GLU A 123 -4.01 -4.80 15.97
N ARG A 124 -4.88 -5.76 15.61
CA ARG A 124 -4.84 -6.39 14.29
C ARG A 124 -5.76 -5.64 13.34
N ILE A 125 -5.21 -5.14 12.23
CA ILE A 125 -5.96 -4.50 11.15
C ILE A 125 -6.08 -5.48 10.00
N ASP A 126 -7.32 -5.80 9.62
CA ASP A 126 -7.64 -6.70 8.52
C ASP A 126 -8.43 -5.97 7.43
N GLY A 127 -8.13 -6.26 6.18
CA GLY A 127 -8.83 -5.62 5.06
C GLY A 127 -8.40 -6.10 3.69
N TYR A 128 -8.81 -5.38 2.66
CA TYR A 128 -8.44 -5.61 1.28
C TYR A 128 -8.46 -4.29 0.50
N PHE A 129 -7.76 -4.24 -0.63
CA PHE A 129 -7.80 -3.08 -1.50
C PHE A 129 -7.45 -3.45 -2.93
N SER A 130 -7.84 -2.60 -3.86
CA SER A 130 -7.45 -2.74 -5.26
C SER A 130 -7.36 -1.36 -5.90
N PHE A 131 -6.45 -1.19 -6.84
CA PHE A 131 -6.38 -0.02 -7.69
C PHE A 131 -5.89 -0.41 -9.08
N GLY A 132 -6.27 0.39 -10.07
CA GLY A 132 -5.78 0.30 -11.43
C GLY A 132 -5.06 1.57 -11.85
N TYR A 133 -4.14 1.44 -12.79
CA TYR A 133 -3.51 2.57 -13.47
C TYR A 133 -3.07 2.16 -14.88
N LYS A 134 -2.80 3.15 -15.71
CA LYS A 134 -2.22 2.96 -17.04
C LYS A 134 -0.73 3.24 -16.99
N GLU A 135 0.05 2.32 -17.50
CA GLU A 135 1.48 2.51 -17.72
C GLU A 135 1.72 2.93 -19.17
N ILE A 136 2.47 4.02 -19.37
CA ILE A 136 2.68 4.66 -20.66
C ILE A 136 4.18 4.67 -20.96
N GLY A 137 4.56 4.08 -22.09
CA GLY A 137 5.93 4.12 -22.61
C GLY A 137 5.99 4.62 -24.05
N VAL A 138 7.19 4.61 -24.65
CA VAL A 138 7.33 5.01 -26.05
C VAL A 138 6.66 3.96 -26.94
N GLY A 139 5.53 4.34 -27.54
CA GLY A 139 4.80 3.50 -28.50
C GLY A 139 3.91 2.42 -27.89
N PHE A 140 3.66 2.45 -26.58
CA PHE A 140 2.71 1.55 -25.93
C PHE A 140 2.01 2.20 -24.73
N GLU A 141 0.82 1.67 -24.42
CA GLU A 141 0.05 1.93 -23.22
C GLU A 141 -0.52 0.60 -22.77
N ARG A 142 -0.44 0.29 -21.48
CA ARG A 142 -1.02 -0.94 -20.92
C ARG A 142 -1.72 -0.69 -19.60
N GLN A 143 -2.83 -1.40 -19.40
CA GLN A 143 -3.55 -1.40 -18.12
C GLN A 143 -2.80 -2.27 -17.11
N VAL A 144 -2.65 -1.76 -15.89
CA VAL A 144 -2.13 -2.49 -14.74
C VAL A 144 -3.16 -2.42 -13.62
N GLU A 145 -3.47 -3.57 -13.03
CA GLU A 145 -4.37 -3.70 -11.90
C GLU A 145 -3.69 -4.42 -10.76
N PHE A 146 -3.68 -3.81 -9.58
CA PHE A 146 -3.25 -4.45 -8.36
C PHE A 146 -4.46 -4.73 -7.48
N SER A 147 -4.58 -5.97 -7.02
CA SER A 147 -5.65 -6.40 -6.12
C SER A 147 -5.04 -7.16 -4.95
N CYS A 148 -5.04 -6.55 -3.78
CA CYS A 148 -4.78 -7.22 -2.51
C CYS A 148 -6.07 -7.87 -2.01
N GLN A 149 -6.22 -9.18 -2.17
CA GLN A 149 -7.41 -9.92 -1.72
C GLN A 149 -7.54 -9.93 -0.19
N SER A 150 -6.40 -9.90 0.51
CA SER A 150 -6.40 -9.80 1.97
C SER A 150 -5.08 -9.25 2.47
N PHE A 151 -5.15 -8.30 3.40
CA PHE A 151 -4.05 -7.94 4.27
C PHE A 151 -4.43 -8.14 5.73
N SER A 152 -3.42 -8.40 6.55
CA SER A 152 -3.55 -8.52 8.01
C SER A 152 -2.26 -8.04 8.65
N PHE A 153 -2.36 -7.00 9.47
CA PHE A 153 -1.21 -6.34 10.11
C PHE A 153 -1.41 -6.29 11.62
N LYS A 154 -0.35 -6.54 12.38
CA LYS A 154 -0.34 -6.39 13.84
C LYS A 154 0.42 -5.12 14.20
N VAL A 155 -0.31 -4.09 14.64
CA VAL A 155 0.22 -2.75 14.89
C VAL A 155 0.25 -2.47 16.39
N PRO A 156 1.32 -1.88 16.94
CA PRO A 156 1.33 -1.44 18.34
C PRO A 156 0.29 -0.35 18.59
N VAL A 157 -0.32 -0.34 19.78
CA VAL A 157 -1.28 0.68 20.23
C VAL A 157 -0.60 1.89 20.85
#